data_AF-A0A8T5KJU3-F1
#
_entry.id   AF-A0A8T5KJU3-F1
#
_cell.length_a   1.000
_cell.length_b   1.000
_cell.length_c   1.000
_cell.angle_alpha   90.00
_cell.angle_beta   90.00
_cell.angle_gamma   90.00
#
_symmetry.space_group_name_H-M   'P 1'
#
loop_
_entity.id
_entity.type
_entity.pdbx_description
1 polymer ?
#
loop_
_entity_poly.entity_id
_entity_poly.type
_entity_poly.pdbx_seq_one_letter_code
_entity_poly.pdbx_strand_id
1 'polypeptide(L)'
;MAVRTEVLTKLILHKRERITQSLPQLLSQTGDQKHTAEKIARQVRSNKENLESKISALKMERKVVTQALKQESPIEHLKKEQQLELSQIIEALSIADASVEEFNENLEKLSEVVTLLESNGPLSAKLIQSNKANTALGELNPIYLTLVQEWNKAEGHRRKLESRFTKLTSSLAESKTAAEFWQSRLNDGFEELLVDAKRVADGGPSSRQIHRTNRKKNMTRGA
;
A
#
# COMPACT_ATOMS: atom_id res chain seq x y z
N MET A 1 8.34 18.35 -50.00
CA MET A 1 9.49 17.46 -50.29
C MET A 1 9.25 16.13 -49.60
N ALA A 2 9.22 15.02 -50.34
CA ALA A 2 9.11 13.69 -49.74
C ALA A 2 10.48 13.28 -49.15
N VAL A 3 10.51 12.98 -47.84
CA VAL A 3 11.71 12.42 -47.20
C VAL A 3 11.94 11.01 -47.73
N ARG A 4 13.17 10.69 -48.16
CA ARG A 4 13.52 9.34 -48.61
C ARG A 4 13.36 8.34 -47.46
N THR A 5 12.71 7.20 -47.72
CA THR A 5 12.42 6.13 -46.74
C THR A 5 13.67 5.64 -46.02
N GLU A 6 14.79 5.49 -46.75
CA GLU A 6 16.09 5.12 -46.19
C GLU A 6 16.59 6.14 -45.15
N VAL A 7 16.48 7.44 -45.45
CA VAL A 7 16.96 8.51 -44.55
C VAL A 7 16.15 8.50 -43.26
N LEU A 8 14.82 8.37 -43.37
CA LEU A 8 13.94 8.27 -42.21
C LEU A 8 14.27 7.02 -41.37
N THR A 9 14.53 5.89 -42.02
CA THR A 9 14.86 4.63 -41.34
C THR A 9 16.18 4.73 -40.59
N LYS A 10 17.23 5.30 -41.22
CA LYS A 10 18.51 5.55 -40.55
C LYS A 10 18.37 6.48 -39.34
N LEU A 11 17.53 7.52 -39.43
CA LEU A 11 17.24 8.41 -38.30
C LEU A 11 16.52 7.68 -37.15
N ILE A 12 15.54 6.83 -37.47
CA ILE A 12 14.83 6.03 -36.46
C ILE A 12 15.79 5.05 -35.80
N LEU A 13 16.61 4.34 -36.58
CA LEU A 13 17.60 3.38 -36.09
C LEU A 13 18.59 4.07 -35.14
N HIS A 14 19.21 5.16 -35.57
CA HIS A 14 20.15 5.93 -34.74
C HIS A 14 19.53 6.39 -33.42
N LYS A 15 18.26 6.83 -33.43
CA LYS A 15 17.54 7.18 -32.20
C LYS A 15 17.36 5.96 -31.29
N ARG A 16 17.03 4.79 -31.83
CA ARG A 16 16.85 3.54 -31.05
C ARG A 16 18.17 3.04 -30.49
N GLU A 17 19.24 3.08 -31.27
CA GLU A 17 20.59 2.72 -30.81
C GLU A 17 21.05 3.60 -29.64
N ARG A 18 20.84 4.92 -29.74
CA ARG A 18 21.16 5.86 -28.66
C ARG A 18 20.38 5.55 -27.38
N ILE A 19 19.11 5.18 -27.50
CA ILE A 19 18.28 4.74 -26.37
C ILE A 19 18.84 3.43 -25.78
N THR A 20 19.17 2.45 -26.62
CA THR A 20 19.74 1.17 -26.20
C THR A 20 21.10 1.32 -25.51
N GLN A 21 21.90 2.32 -25.90
CA GLN A 21 23.18 2.64 -25.26
C GLN A 21 23.03 3.34 -23.90
N SER A 22 22.05 4.24 -23.76
CA SER A 22 21.90 5.08 -22.56
C SER A 22 21.02 4.46 -21.46
N LEU A 23 20.00 3.67 -21.82
CA LEU A 23 19.08 3.07 -20.86
C LEU A 23 19.71 2.07 -19.87
N PRO A 24 20.71 1.23 -20.23
CA PRO A 24 21.29 0.27 -19.30
C PRO A 24 21.88 0.91 -18.04
N GLN A 25 22.55 2.06 -18.17
CA GLN A 25 23.09 2.80 -17.03
C GLN A 25 21.96 3.31 -16.11
N LEU A 26 20.91 3.88 -16.69
CA LEU A 26 19.73 4.35 -15.94
C LEU A 26 18.99 3.18 -15.26
N LEU A 27 18.95 2.01 -15.89
CA LEU A 27 18.39 0.79 -15.32
C LEU A 27 19.18 0.31 -14.12
N SER A 28 20.52 0.29 -14.21
CA SER A 28 21.39 -0.05 -13.08
C SER A 28 21.13 0.89 -11.90
N GLN A 29 21.20 2.20 -12.13
CA GLN A 29 20.97 3.21 -11.09
C GLN A 29 19.57 3.09 -10.46
N THR A 30 18.54 2.90 -11.29
CA THR A 30 17.16 2.73 -10.80
C THR A 30 17.01 1.41 -10.04
N GLY A 31 17.73 0.36 -10.45
CA GLY A 31 17.80 -0.93 -9.77
C GLY A 31 18.39 -0.81 -8.36
N ASP A 32 19.50 -0.09 -8.22
CA ASP A 32 20.15 0.16 -6.92
C ASP A 32 19.25 0.99 -5.99
N GLN A 33 18.62 2.03 -6.54
CA GLN A 33 17.63 2.85 -5.82
C GLN A 33 16.44 2.00 -5.37
N LYS A 34 15.91 1.15 -6.25
CA LYS A 34 14.79 0.24 -5.95
C LYS A 34 15.17 -0.71 -4.81
N HIS A 35 16.34 -1.33 -4.88
CA HIS A 35 16.81 -2.25 -3.84
C HIS A 35 16.93 -1.54 -2.48
N THR A 36 17.50 -0.33 -2.47
CA THR A 36 17.62 0.48 -1.27
C THR A 36 16.25 0.86 -0.70
N ALA A 37 15.33 1.31 -1.56
CA ALA A 37 13.96 1.65 -1.16
C ALA A 37 13.18 0.44 -0.63
N GLU A 38 13.41 -0.75 -1.19
CA GLU A 38 12.83 -1.99 -0.69
C GLU A 38 13.33 -2.33 0.71
N LYS A 39 14.63 -2.20 0.97
CA LYS A 39 15.21 -2.42 2.30
C LYS A 39 14.59 -1.47 3.34
N ILE A 40 14.47 -0.19 3.00
CA ILE A 40 13.85 0.83 3.87
C ILE A 40 12.38 0.48 4.13
N ALA A 41 11.60 0.19 3.07
CA ALA A 41 10.18 -0.14 3.21
C ALA A 41 9.96 -1.39 4.09
N ARG A 42 10.80 -2.42 3.95
CA ARG A 42 10.78 -3.62 4.80
C ARG A 42 11.09 -3.29 6.26
N GLN A 43 12.11 -2.48 6.52
CA GLN A 43 12.48 -2.08 7.88
C GLN A 43 11.34 -1.31 8.56
N VAL A 44 10.80 -0.29 7.89
CA VAL A 44 9.71 0.53 8.44
C VAL A 44 8.46 -0.31 8.65
N ARG A 45 8.14 -1.24 7.73
CA ARG A 45 7.05 -2.19 7.90
C ARG A 45 7.20 -3.03 9.16
N SER A 46 8.38 -3.62 9.37
CA SER A 46 8.66 -4.43 10.57
C SER A 46 8.50 -3.60 11.85
N ASN A 47 9.05 -2.38 11.89
CA ASN A 47 8.87 -1.48 13.03
C ASN A 47 7.39 -1.16 13.29
N LYS A 48 6.63 -0.90 12.22
CA LYS A 48 5.19 -0.62 12.28
C LYS A 48 4.40 -1.82 12.82
N GLU A 49 4.63 -3.03 12.29
CA GLU A 49 3.97 -4.27 12.72
C GLU A 49 4.30 -4.63 14.19
N ASN A 50 5.54 -4.38 14.61
CA ASN A 50 5.96 -4.56 15.99
C ASN A 50 5.21 -3.64 16.98
N LEU A 51 4.94 -2.38 16.61
CA LEU A 51 4.10 -1.51 17.44
C LEU A 51 2.61 -1.82 17.29
N GLU A 52 2.14 -2.21 16.10
CA GLU A 52 0.74 -2.57 15.83
C GLU A 52 0.24 -3.69 16.76
N SER A 53 1.06 -4.72 16.96
CA SER A 53 0.76 -5.81 17.88
C SER A 53 0.66 -5.32 19.34
N LYS A 54 1.58 -4.46 19.78
CA LYS A 54 1.55 -3.84 21.12
C LYS A 54 0.33 -2.96 21.33
N ILE A 55 0.01 -2.09 20.36
CA ILE A 55 -1.17 -1.22 20.38
C ILE A 55 -2.44 -2.06 20.47
N SER A 56 -2.52 -3.16 19.71
CA SER A 56 -3.67 -4.07 19.74
C SER A 56 -3.81 -4.76 21.11
N ALA A 57 -2.70 -5.22 21.70
CA ALA A 57 -2.70 -5.80 23.05
C ALA A 57 -3.17 -4.77 24.09
N LEU A 58 -2.64 -3.54 24.07
CA LEU A 58 -3.05 -2.47 24.99
C LEU A 58 -4.52 -2.07 24.82
N LYS A 59 -5.05 -2.05 23.59
CA LYS A 59 -6.47 -1.81 23.33
C LYS A 59 -7.37 -2.89 23.93
N MET A 60 -6.90 -4.13 24.02
CA MET A 60 -7.60 -5.21 24.69
C MET A 60 -7.46 -5.12 26.21
N GLU A 61 -6.24 -4.90 26.71
CA GLU A 61 -5.95 -4.79 28.14
C GLU A 61 -6.71 -3.63 28.81
N ARG A 62 -6.84 -2.48 28.13
CA ARG A 62 -7.59 -1.34 28.69
C ARG A 62 -9.08 -1.65 28.89
N LYS A 63 -9.63 -2.66 28.20
CA LYS A 63 -11.05 -3.06 28.32
C LYS A 63 -11.31 -4.12 29.39
N VAL A 64 -10.28 -4.55 30.13
CA VAL A 64 -10.41 -5.61 31.14
C VAL A 64 -11.37 -5.21 32.26
N VAL A 65 -11.37 -3.95 32.71
CA VAL A 65 -12.31 -3.48 33.75
C VAL A 65 -13.77 -3.56 33.28
N THR A 66 -14.03 -3.20 32.02
CA THR A 66 -15.36 -3.28 31.42
C THR A 66 -15.85 -4.72 31.29
N GLN A 67 -14.94 -5.66 31.04
CA GLN A 67 -15.25 -7.10 31.01
C GLN A 67 -15.59 -7.63 32.41
N ALA A 68 -14.79 -7.25 33.43
CA ALA A 68 -15.03 -7.65 34.82
C ALA A 68 -16.40 -7.14 35.32
N LEU A 69 -16.71 -5.86 35.09
CA LEU A 69 -18.01 -5.27 35.47
C LEU A 69 -19.21 -5.98 34.84
N LYS A 70 -19.09 -6.42 33.58
CA LYS A 70 -20.15 -7.17 32.89
C LYS A 70 -20.35 -8.58 33.45
N GLN A 71 -19.30 -9.19 34.01
CA GLN A 71 -19.33 -10.56 34.52
C GLN A 71 -19.72 -10.63 36.00
N GLU A 72 -19.19 -9.73 36.82
CA GLU A 72 -19.33 -9.77 38.28
C GLU A 72 -20.59 -9.07 38.80
N SER A 73 -21.29 -8.32 37.93
CA SER A 73 -22.54 -7.57 38.22
C SER A 73 -22.69 -7.12 39.69
N PRO A 74 -21.83 -6.21 40.20
CA PRO A 74 -21.91 -5.65 41.57
C PRO A 74 -23.16 -4.77 41.81
N ILE A 75 -24.08 -4.77 40.85
CA ILE A 75 -25.09 -3.75 40.59
C ILE A 75 -26.23 -3.81 41.61
N GLU A 76 -26.43 -4.95 42.27
CA GLU A 76 -27.56 -5.16 43.19
C GLU A 76 -27.55 -4.24 44.43
N HIS A 77 -26.40 -3.69 44.81
CA HIS A 77 -26.27 -2.82 45.99
C HIS A 77 -26.34 -1.31 45.67
N LEU A 78 -26.43 -0.93 44.40
CA LEU A 78 -26.44 0.48 43.96
C LEU A 78 -27.86 1.02 43.79
N LYS A 79 -28.03 2.34 43.99
CA LYS A 79 -29.29 3.02 43.66
C LYS A 79 -29.52 2.99 42.14
N LYS A 80 -30.78 2.96 41.69
CA LYS A 80 -31.15 2.94 40.25
C LYS A 80 -30.43 4.01 39.42
N GLU A 81 -30.23 5.20 39.96
CA GLU A 81 -29.50 6.31 39.31
C GLU A 81 -28.04 5.93 39.06
N GLN A 82 -27.34 5.38 40.05
CA GLN A 82 -25.95 4.94 39.94
C GLN A 82 -25.80 3.72 39.01
N GLN A 83 -26.80 2.83 38.97
CA GLN A 83 -26.83 1.71 38.03
C GLN A 83 -26.92 2.20 36.57
N LEU A 84 -27.72 3.25 36.34
CA LEU A 84 -27.85 3.86 35.01
C LEU A 84 -26.55 4.55 34.59
N GLU A 85 -25.93 5.34 35.48
CA GLU A 85 -24.65 6.00 35.23
C GLU A 85 -23.54 4.98 34.94
N LEU A 86 -23.43 3.92 35.75
CA LEU A 86 -22.45 2.84 35.53
C LEU A 86 -22.67 2.14 34.17
N SER A 87 -23.93 1.90 33.79
CA SER A 87 -24.25 1.29 32.50
C SER A 87 -23.81 2.16 31.33
N GLN A 88 -24.03 3.47 31.41
CA GLN A 88 -23.58 4.44 30.39
C GLN A 88 -22.05 4.48 30.28
N ILE A 89 -21.34 4.47 31.42
CA ILE A 89 -19.87 4.44 31.46
C ILE A 89 -19.34 3.15 30.83
N ILE A 90 -19.93 1.99 31.16
CA ILE A 90 -19.56 0.70 30.59
C ILE A 90 -19.77 0.67 29.07
N GLU A 91 -20.86 1.25 28.58
CA GLU A 91 -21.15 1.36 27.16
C GLU A 91 -20.10 2.25 26.45
N ALA A 92 -19.79 3.42 27.01
CA ALA A 92 -18.77 4.33 26.49
C ALA A 92 -17.38 3.66 26.44
N LEU A 93 -16.98 2.93 27.49
CA LEU A 93 -15.72 2.18 27.56
C LEU A 93 -15.71 0.94 26.64
N SER A 94 -16.87 0.49 26.15
CA SER A 94 -16.96 -0.66 25.23
C SER A 94 -16.68 -0.28 23.77
N ILE A 95 -16.79 1.00 23.41
CA ILE A 95 -16.62 1.50 22.04
C ILE A 95 -15.28 1.02 21.45
N ALA A 96 -15.31 0.49 20.22
CA ALA A 96 -14.15 -0.12 19.57
C ALA A 96 -13.00 0.89 19.36
N ASP A 97 -13.35 2.09 18.90
CA ASP A 97 -12.41 3.13 18.45
C ASP A 97 -12.36 4.36 19.36
N ALA A 98 -12.74 4.22 20.63
CA ALA A 98 -12.61 5.30 21.61
C ALA A 98 -11.17 5.82 21.65
N SER A 99 -11.01 7.14 21.64
CA SER A 99 -9.70 7.79 21.74
C SER A 99 -9.04 7.48 23.10
N VAL A 100 -7.76 7.81 23.26
CA VAL A 100 -7.09 7.60 24.56
C VAL A 100 -7.68 8.54 25.60
N GLU A 101 -8.00 9.75 25.17
CA GLU A 101 -8.56 10.85 25.95
C GLU A 101 -9.97 10.53 26.42
N GLU A 102 -10.87 10.17 25.49
CA GLU A 102 -12.26 9.76 25.80
C GLU A 102 -12.28 8.55 26.74
N PHE A 103 -11.37 7.59 26.52
CA PHE A 103 -11.27 6.42 27.39
C PHE A 103 -10.81 6.80 28.79
N ASN A 104 -9.84 7.72 28.91
CA ASN A 104 -9.33 8.19 30.19
C ASN A 104 -10.42 8.94 30.99
N GLU A 105 -11.15 9.84 30.36
CA GLU A 105 -12.26 10.56 31.01
C GLU A 105 -13.32 9.60 31.58
N ASN A 106 -13.64 8.52 30.84
CA ASN A 106 -14.58 7.52 31.31
C ASN A 106 -14.00 6.61 32.39
N LEU A 107 -12.68 6.34 32.40
CA LEU A 107 -12.01 5.63 33.49
C LEU A 107 -11.96 6.46 34.78
N GLU A 108 -11.79 7.78 34.68
CA GLU A 108 -11.84 8.69 35.84
C GLU A 108 -13.23 8.67 36.48
N LYS A 109 -14.30 8.82 35.69
CA LYS A 109 -15.68 8.66 36.16
C LYS A 109 -15.92 7.29 36.79
N LEU A 110 -15.39 6.23 36.17
CA LEU A 110 -15.50 4.88 36.72
C LEU A 110 -14.76 4.74 38.05
N SER A 111 -13.63 5.43 38.24
CA SER A 111 -12.86 5.38 39.48
C SER A 111 -13.64 5.91 40.69
N GLU A 112 -14.45 6.95 40.49
CA GLU A 112 -15.32 7.48 41.54
C GLU A 112 -16.38 6.45 41.94
N VAL A 113 -16.96 5.73 40.98
CA VAL A 113 -17.95 4.67 41.27
C VAL A 113 -17.30 3.46 41.93
N VAL A 114 -16.13 3.02 41.44
CA VAL A 114 -15.42 1.85 41.97
C VAL A 114 -14.92 2.09 43.40
N THR A 115 -14.45 3.30 43.72
CA THR A 115 -14.00 3.62 45.09
C THR A 115 -15.13 3.59 46.11
N LEU A 116 -16.36 3.91 45.70
CA LEU A 116 -17.57 3.80 46.53
C LEU A 116 -18.00 2.35 46.76
N LEU A 117 -17.76 1.47 45.77
CA LEU A 117 -18.09 0.05 45.86
C LEU A 117 -17.06 -0.72 46.68
N GLU A 118 -15.78 -0.63 46.30
CA GLU A 118 -14.71 -1.45 46.84
C GLU A 118 -13.36 -0.73 46.72
N SER A 119 -12.79 -0.29 47.85
CA SER A 119 -11.52 0.47 47.82
C SER A 119 -10.28 -0.41 47.53
N ASN A 120 -10.33 -1.72 47.81
CA ASN A 120 -9.21 -2.67 47.65
C ASN A 120 -9.63 -4.05 47.12
N GLY A 121 -10.58 -4.06 46.18
CA GLY A 121 -11.14 -5.28 45.59
C GLY A 121 -10.47 -5.73 44.28
N PRO A 122 -10.88 -6.87 43.72
CA PRO A 122 -10.44 -7.33 42.40
C PRO A 122 -10.76 -6.30 41.31
N LEU A 123 -11.89 -5.59 41.43
CA LEU A 123 -12.33 -4.57 40.48
C LEU A 123 -11.40 -3.35 40.47
N SER A 124 -10.92 -2.90 41.64
CA SER A 124 -9.96 -1.80 41.71
C SER A 124 -8.61 -2.18 41.09
N ALA A 125 -8.18 -3.44 41.23
CA ALA A 125 -6.99 -3.96 40.54
C ALA A 125 -7.17 -3.96 39.01
N LYS A 126 -8.34 -4.34 38.49
CA LYS A 126 -8.65 -4.27 37.04
C LYS A 126 -8.71 -2.84 36.52
N LEU A 127 -9.21 -1.90 37.33
CA LEU A 127 -9.21 -0.47 37.00
C LEU A 127 -7.77 0.07 36.87
N ILE A 128 -6.90 -0.26 37.83
CA ILE A 128 -5.47 0.12 37.77
C ILE A 128 -4.81 -0.47 36.51
N GLN A 129 -5.09 -1.73 36.20
CA GLN A 129 -4.59 -2.37 34.97
C GLN A 129 -5.07 -1.60 33.72
N SER A 130 -6.35 -1.22 33.68
CA SER A 130 -6.95 -0.52 32.54
C SER A 130 -6.38 0.89 32.37
N ASN A 131 -6.17 1.61 33.48
CA ASN A 131 -5.49 2.91 33.48
C ASN A 131 -4.06 2.80 32.94
N LYS A 132 -3.26 1.87 33.46
CA LYS A 132 -1.88 1.65 33.00
C LYS A 132 -1.82 1.32 31.50
N ALA A 133 -2.73 0.47 31.02
CA ALA A 133 -2.80 0.13 29.61
C ALA A 133 -3.18 1.33 28.73
N ASN A 134 -4.14 2.17 29.17
CA ASN A 134 -4.54 3.36 28.44
C ASN A 134 -3.45 4.45 28.43
N THR A 135 -2.72 4.64 29.54
CA THR A 135 -1.54 5.53 29.60
C THR A 135 -0.45 5.09 28.63
N ALA A 136 -0.06 3.80 28.68
CA ALA A 136 0.94 3.26 27.76
C ALA A 136 0.48 3.36 26.29
N LEU A 137 -0.82 3.22 26.03
CA LEU A 137 -1.40 3.44 24.71
C LEU A 137 -1.24 4.91 24.26
N GLY A 138 -1.47 5.87 25.16
CA GLY A 138 -1.24 7.30 24.90
C GLY A 138 0.20 7.64 24.53
N GLU A 139 1.18 6.98 25.15
CA GLU A 139 2.60 7.17 24.84
C GLU A 139 3.00 6.56 23.48
N LEU A 140 2.50 5.35 23.18
CA LEU A 140 2.91 4.61 21.98
C LEU A 140 2.10 4.99 20.72
N ASN A 141 0.86 5.45 20.87
CA ASN A 141 -0.02 5.71 19.74
C ASN A 141 0.51 6.81 18.80
N PRO A 142 1.03 7.97 19.28
CA PRO A 142 1.64 8.98 18.41
C PRO A 142 2.85 8.44 17.61
N ILE A 143 3.66 7.59 18.25
CA ILE A 143 4.81 6.93 17.60
C ILE A 143 4.33 5.97 16.51
N TYR A 144 3.33 5.14 16.82
CA TYR A 144 2.73 4.23 15.84
C TYR A 144 2.15 4.99 14.64
N LEU A 145 1.41 6.08 14.87
CA LEU A 145 0.87 6.91 13.78
C LEU A 145 1.98 7.51 12.90
N THR A 146 3.09 7.93 13.51
CA THR A 146 4.27 8.41 12.77
C THR A 146 4.86 7.29 11.89
N LEU A 147 5.03 6.08 12.44
CA LEU A 147 5.51 4.93 11.67
C LEU A 147 4.57 4.53 10.52
N VAL A 148 3.25 4.63 10.71
CA VAL A 148 2.27 4.40 9.64
C VAL A 148 2.47 5.41 8.50
N GLN A 149 2.69 6.69 8.82
CA GLN A 149 2.97 7.71 7.81
C GLN A 149 4.31 7.46 7.10
N GLU A 150 5.36 7.10 7.83
CA GLU A 150 6.66 6.75 7.26
C GLU A 150 6.57 5.53 6.34
N TRP A 151 5.81 4.50 6.74
CA TRP A 151 5.57 3.31 5.94
C TRP A 151 4.89 3.67 4.62
N ASN A 152 3.83 4.49 4.67
CA ASN A 152 3.13 4.97 3.47
C ASN A 152 4.07 5.72 2.52
N LYS A 153 4.95 6.57 3.05
CA LYS A 153 5.95 7.30 2.26
C LYS A 153 6.98 6.36 1.63
N ALA A 154 7.55 5.44 2.41
CA ALA A 154 8.56 4.49 1.95
C ALA A 154 7.99 3.52 0.90
N GLU A 155 6.82 2.96 1.15
CA GLU A 155 6.15 2.05 0.21
C GLU A 155 5.70 2.78 -1.06
N GLY A 156 5.22 4.02 -0.93
CA GLY A 156 4.93 4.88 -2.08
C GLY A 156 6.16 5.15 -2.95
N HIS A 157 7.31 5.44 -2.34
CA HIS A 157 8.57 5.63 -3.07
C HIS A 157 9.05 4.34 -3.76
N ARG A 158 9.00 3.20 -3.06
CA ARG A 158 9.35 1.89 -3.61
C ARG A 158 8.51 1.55 -4.85
N ARG A 159 7.19 1.76 -4.80
CA ARG A 159 6.28 1.52 -5.94
C ARG A 159 6.60 2.42 -7.15
N LYS A 160 6.94 3.69 -6.90
CA LYS A 160 7.35 4.62 -7.98
C LYS A 160 8.62 4.12 -8.68
N LEU A 161 9.61 3.66 -7.92
CA LEU A 161 10.83 3.09 -8.46
C LEU A 161 10.59 1.78 -9.22
N GLU A 162 9.73 0.90 -8.71
CA GLU A 162 9.31 -0.32 -9.41
C GLU A 162 8.70 -0.01 -10.78
N SER A 163 7.76 0.94 -10.81
CA SER A 163 7.11 1.36 -12.05
C SER A 163 8.13 1.95 -13.03
N ARG A 164 9.04 2.80 -12.55
CA ARG A 164 10.10 3.39 -13.37
C ARG A 164 11.02 2.31 -13.93
N PHE A 165 11.47 1.38 -13.09
CA PHE A 165 12.31 0.26 -13.50
C PHE A 165 11.64 -0.56 -14.60
N THR A 166 10.39 -0.98 -14.38
CA THR A 166 9.60 -1.74 -15.35
C THR A 166 9.45 -1.01 -16.70
N LYS A 167 9.19 0.31 -16.66
CA LYS A 167 9.09 1.16 -17.85
C LYS A 167 10.43 1.26 -18.60
N LEU A 168 11.54 1.41 -17.89
CA LEU A 168 12.87 1.45 -18.51
C LEU A 168 13.23 0.09 -19.12
N THR A 169 12.91 -1.02 -18.44
CA THR A 169 13.18 -2.38 -18.92
C THR A 169 12.40 -2.67 -20.19
N SER A 170 11.09 -2.38 -20.20
CA SER A 170 10.25 -2.51 -21.40
C SER A 170 10.73 -1.60 -22.54
N SER A 171 11.04 -0.34 -22.24
CA SER A 171 11.55 0.60 -23.25
C SER A 171 12.88 0.15 -23.87
N LEU A 172 13.78 -0.46 -23.09
CA LEU A 172 15.01 -1.04 -23.59
C LEU A 172 14.74 -2.23 -24.51
N ALA A 173 13.89 -3.16 -24.10
CA ALA A 173 13.51 -4.32 -24.91
C ALA A 173 12.87 -3.88 -26.24
N GLU A 174 11.90 -2.97 -26.17
CA GLU A 174 11.25 -2.40 -27.37
C GLU A 174 12.24 -1.69 -28.28
N SER A 175 13.22 -0.98 -27.72
CA SER A 175 14.22 -0.26 -28.52
C SER A 175 15.22 -1.19 -29.19
N LYS A 176 15.59 -2.31 -28.54
CA LYS A 176 16.42 -3.36 -29.15
C LYS A 176 15.69 -4.03 -30.32
N THR A 177 14.46 -4.50 -30.10
CA THR A 177 13.65 -5.11 -31.16
C THR A 177 13.37 -4.14 -32.31
N ALA A 178 13.14 -2.86 -32.00
CA ALA A 178 12.97 -1.84 -33.04
C ALA A 178 14.27 -1.60 -33.82
N ALA A 179 15.43 -1.56 -33.17
CA ALA A 179 16.71 -1.40 -33.85
C ALA A 179 16.98 -2.58 -34.80
N GLU A 180 16.80 -3.81 -34.33
CA GLU A 180 16.91 -5.02 -35.14
C GLU A 180 15.97 -4.99 -36.36
N PHE A 181 14.71 -4.63 -36.15
CA PHE A 181 13.73 -4.50 -37.23
C PHE A 181 14.15 -3.46 -38.27
N TRP A 182 14.52 -2.25 -37.86
CA TRP A 182 14.89 -1.21 -38.82
C TRP A 182 16.21 -1.50 -39.52
N GLN A 183 17.15 -2.17 -38.85
CA GLN A 183 18.37 -2.66 -39.46
C GLN A 183 18.06 -3.71 -40.54
N SER A 184 17.13 -4.64 -40.29
CA SER A 184 16.74 -5.62 -41.30
C SER A 184 16.08 -4.94 -42.51
N ARG A 185 15.25 -3.91 -42.31
CA ARG A 185 14.64 -3.15 -43.41
C ARG A 185 15.63 -2.36 -44.25
N LEU A 186 16.74 -1.93 -43.68
CA LEU A 186 17.84 -1.34 -44.46
C LEU A 186 18.55 -2.37 -45.34
N ASN A 187 18.55 -3.65 -44.95
CA ASN A 187 19.20 -4.72 -45.69
C ASN A 187 18.26 -5.37 -46.73
N ASP A 188 17.02 -5.65 -46.33
CA ASP A 188 16.07 -6.48 -47.07
C ASP A 188 15.12 -5.65 -47.97
N GLY A 189 15.11 -4.33 -47.80
CA GLY A 189 14.22 -3.42 -48.51
C GLY A 189 12.92 -3.08 -47.76
N PHE A 190 12.10 -2.24 -48.39
CA PHE A 190 10.91 -1.60 -47.81
C PHE A 190 9.59 -2.09 -48.41
N GLU A 191 9.62 -3.05 -49.31
CA GLU A 191 8.52 -3.50 -50.16
C GLU A 191 7.31 -3.91 -49.31
N GLU A 192 7.52 -4.73 -48.28
CA GLU A 192 6.46 -5.15 -47.36
C GLU A 192 5.81 -3.96 -46.64
N LEU A 193 6.62 -2.98 -46.20
CA LEU A 193 6.11 -1.78 -45.54
C LEU A 193 5.33 -0.89 -46.49
N LEU A 194 5.75 -0.81 -47.75
CA LEU A 194 5.04 -0.06 -48.79
C LEU A 194 3.72 -0.72 -49.17
N VAL A 195 3.67 -2.05 -49.23
CA VAL A 195 2.43 -2.82 -49.42
C VAL A 195 1.47 -2.60 -48.25
N ASP A 196 1.97 -2.70 -47.01
CA ASP A 196 1.18 -2.44 -45.80
C ASP A 196 0.66 -0.99 -45.77
N ALA A 197 1.50 -0.01 -46.14
CA ALA A 197 1.13 1.39 -46.19
C ALA A 197 0.02 1.64 -47.22
N LYS A 198 0.14 1.05 -48.41
CA LYS A 198 -0.89 1.13 -49.45
C LYS A 198 -2.20 0.49 -48.99
N ARG A 199 -2.14 -0.71 -48.38
CA ARG A 199 -3.33 -1.38 -47.82
C ARG A 199 -4.08 -0.48 -46.85
N VAL A 200 -3.37 0.18 -45.95
CA VAL A 200 -3.98 1.08 -44.96
C VAL A 200 -4.53 2.34 -45.64
N ALA A 201 -3.83 2.91 -46.62
CA ALA A 201 -4.29 4.07 -47.39
C ALA A 201 -5.58 3.76 -48.16
N ASP A 202 -5.71 2.55 -48.69
CA ASP A 202 -6.90 2.06 -49.40
C ASP A 202 -8.07 1.69 -48.45
N GLY A 203 -7.96 2.00 -47.15
CA GLY A 203 -8.99 1.74 -46.13
C GLY A 203 -8.95 0.32 -45.54
N GLY A 204 -7.93 -0.47 -45.85
CA GLY A 204 -7.72 -1.80 -45.30
C GLY A 204 -7.21 -1.80 -43.85
N PRO A 205 -7.24 -2.96 -43.17
CA PRO A 205 -6.85 -3.06 -41.76
C PRO A 205 -5.34 -2.83 -41.57
N SER A 206 -4.98 -2.20 -40.44
CA SER A 206 -3.58 -2.05 -40.03
C SER A 206 -2.95 -3.40 -39.64
N SER A 207 -1.63 -3.51 -39.74
CA SER A 207 -0.89 -4.73 -39.35
C SER A 207 -1.16 -5.08 -37.88
N ARG A 208 -1.29 -4.08 -36.99
CA ARG A 208 -1.72 -4.28 -35.59
C ARG A 208 -3.11 -4.91 -35.48
N GLN A 209 -4.07 -4.46 -36.27
CA GLN A 209 -5.41 -5.02 -36.27
C GLN A 209 -5.40 -6.47 -36.77
N ILE A 210 -4.67 -6.75 -37.85
CA ILE A 210 -4.50 -8.11 -38.41
C ILE A 210 -3.88 -9.05 -37.36
N HIS A 211 -2.79 -8.63 -36.71
CA HIS A 211 -2.16 -9.44 -35.66
C HIS A 211 -3.12 -9.71 -34.49
N ARG A 212 -3.92 -8.71 -34.09
CA ARG A 212 -4.90 -8.88 -33.00
C ARG A 212 -6.02 -9.84 -33.37
N THR A 213 -6.57 -9.76 -34.58
CA THR A 213 -7.61 -10.67 -35.06
C THR A 213 -7.08 -12.09 -35.21
N ASN A 214 -5.87 -12.26 -35.74
CA ASN A 214 -5.22 -13.56 -35.88
C ASN A 214 -4.89 -14.19 -34.54
N ARG A 215 -4.41 -13.41 -33.55
CA ARG A 215 -4.18 -13.90 -32.19
C ARG A 215 -5.46 -14.42 -31.55
N LYS A 216 -6.57 -13.67 -31.66
CA LYS A 216 -7.88 -14.13 -31.16
C LYS A 216 -8.29 -15.44 -31.83
N LYS A 217 -8.22 -15.52 -33.16
CA LYS A 217 -8.58 -16.72 -33.94
C LYS A 217 -7.74 -17.95 -33.58
N ASN A 218 -6.44 -17.77 -33.34
CA ASN A 218 -5.56 -18.87 -32.92
C ASN A 218 -5.87 -19.35 -31.50
N MET A 219 -6.24 -18.44 -30.59
CA MET A 219 -6.70 -18.83 -29.25
C MET A 219 -8.03 -19.57 -29.28
N THR A 220 -8.93 -19.27 -30.24
CA THR A 220 -10.22 -19.98 -30.39
C THR A 220 -10.10 -21.33 -31.08
N ARG A 221 -9.01 -21.58 -31.81
CA ARG A 221 -8.76 -22.86 -32.51
C ARG A 221 -7.95 -23.86 -31.70
N GLY A 222 -7.31 -23.41 -30.61
CA GLY A 222 -6.53 -24.25 -29.69
C GLY A 222 -7.28 -24.62 -28.40
N ALA A 223 -8.59 -24.36 -28.34
CA ALA A 223 -9.53 -24.81 -27.31
C ALA A 223 -10.55 -25.72 -27.97
#